data_AF-A0A0M9G890-F1
#
_entry.id   AF-A0A0M9G890-F1
#
_cell.length_a   1.000
_cell.length_b   1.000
_cell.length_c   1.000
_cell.angle_alpha   90.00
_cell.angle_beta   90.00
_cell.angle_gamma   90.00
#
_symmetry.space_group_name_H-M   'P 1'
#
loop_
_entity.id
_entity.type
_entity.pdbx_description
1 polymer ?
#
loop_
_entity_poly.entity_id
_entity_poly.type
_entity_poly.pdbx_seq_one_letter_code
_entity_poly.pdbx_strand_id
1 'polypeptide(L)'
;MSAAQHSLNLDKSLYSHYYHCVLSDIPFHTAVAEIAPHVVPKPESDVVRKLTAAGCRIVPHQLHVYKEPLDAKFGYVSFFIHQLPKSTASAAEIHQLMLEWIDIDLATQLQSVKCKVQLAQPPECHSSEPFLNALQEKCPLLDPGTNTDTKRLETFLLTRVRFGDLCENASINDVCEAQRKSTASPSTTEEDEQRKAQEEREEKDAEENGGYLPPRHSVREHVWKCVGTFSPSSLSPKELVWLKKQLPSFPPLLITDNNMASAHCDDAKLKQFFTANLAPLIAVEKEA
;
A
#
# COMPACT_ATOMS: atom_id res chain seq x y z
N MET A 1 -13.96 -15.40 -33.69
CA MET A 1 -12.73 -15.44 -32.88
C MET A 1 -12.96 -14.59 -31.65
N SER A 2 -13.34 -15.22 -30.54
CA SER A 2 -13.71 -14.54 -29.29
C SER A 2 -12.55 -14.70 -28.32
N ALA A 3 -11.72 -13.66 -28.19
CA ALA A 3 -10.71 -13.60 -27.14
C ALA A 3 -11.44 -13.29 -25.82
N ALA A 4 -11.78 -14.33 -25.09
CA ALA A 4 -12.28 -14.22 -23.73
C ALA A 4 -11.25 -13.47 -22.90
N GLN A 5 -11.64 -12.29 -22.42
CA GLN A 5 -10.93 -11.52 -21.41
C GLN A 5 -10.94 -12.34 -20.12
N HIS A 6 -10.03 -13.29 -20.01
CA HIS A 6 -9.65 -13.83 -18.71
C HIS A 6 -8.99 -12.69 -17.96
N SER A 7 -9.78 -11.97 -17.17
CA SER A 7 -9.28 -11.34 -15.96
C SER A 7 -8.63 -12.47 -15.19
N LEU A 8 -7.31 -12.61 -15.34
CA LEU A 8 -6.55 -13.53 -14.52
C LEU A 8 -6.82 -13.08 -13.10
N ASN A 9 -7.58 -13.88 -12.35
CA ASN A 9 -7.68 -13.74 -10.91
C ASN A 9 -6.31 -14.21 -10.40
N LEU A 10 -5.33 -13.34 -10.56
CA LEU A 10 -3.94 -13.59 -10.20
C LEU A 10 -3.94 -13.67 -8.69
N ASP A 11 -3.65 -14.86 -8.18
CA ASP A 11 -3.44 -15.06 -6.77
C ASP A 11 -2.25 -14.19 -6.37
N LYS A 12 -2.55 -13.07 -5.70
CA LYS A 12 -1.56 -12.05 -5.34
C LYS A 12 -0.44 -12.63 -4.48
N SER A 13 -0.71 -13.76 -3.81
CA SER A 13 0.25 -14.51 -3.00
C SER A 13 1.42 -15.11 -3.79
N LEU A 14 1.32 -15.21 -5.12
CA LEU A 14 2.35 -15.80 -5.98
C LEU A 14 3.43 -14.81 -6.44
N TYR A 15 3.27 -13.50 -6.19
CA TYR A 15 4.20 -12.48 -6.68
C TYR A 15 4.98 -11.85 -5.52
N SER A 16 6.31 -11.92 -5.59
CA SER A 16 7.20 -11.28 -4.61
C SER A 16 7.17 -9.75 -4.70
N HIS A 17 6.85 -9.20 -5.88
CA HIS A 17 6.87 -7.77 -6.15
C HIS A 17 5.50 -7.27 -6.60
N TYR A 18 4.87 -6.42 -5.78
CA TYR A 18 3.55 -5.85 -6.03
C TYR A 18 3.54 -4.38 -5.66
N TYR A 19 3.33 -3.50 -6.62
CA TYR A 19 3.41 -2.05 -6.42
C TYR A 19 2.01 -1.44 -6.50
N HIS A 20 1.73 -0.53 -5.58
CA HIS A 20 0.52 0.26 -5.59
C HIS A 20 0.88 1.73 -5.80
N CYS A 21 0.26 2.36 -6.79
CA CYS A 21 0.41 3.78 -7.06
C CYS A 21 -0.95 4.46 -6.97
N VAL A 22 -1.01 5.64 -6.38
CA VAL A 22 -2.18 6.50 -6.40
C VAL A 22 -2.09 7.49 -7.54
N LEU A 23 -3.25 7.82 -8.08
CA LEU A 23 -3.44 8.78 -9.17
C LEU A 23 -4.17 10.00 -8.62
N SER A 24 -3.68 11.19 -8.93
CA SER A 24 -4.26 12.45 -8.48
C SER A 24 -4.33 13.48 -9.61
N ASP A 25 -5.08 14.56 -9.37
CA ASP A 25 -5.31 15.66 -10.31
C ASP A 25 -5.90 15.25 -11.67
N ILE A 26 -6.60 14.11 -11.72
CA ILE A 26 -7.22 13.61 -12.95
C ILE A 26 -8.36 14.57 -13.35
N PRO A 27 -8.33 15.17 -14.56
CA PRO A 27 -9.40 16.06 -14.99
C PRO A 27 -10.77 15.37 -15.01
N PHE A 28 -11.81 16.10 -14.61
CA PHE A 28 -13.15 15.53 -14.43
C PHE A 28 -13.76 14.92 -15.70
N HIS A 29 -13.34 15.40 -16.88
CA HIS A 29 -13.80 14.90 -18.18
C HIS A 29 -12.98 13.71 -18.70
N THR A 30 -11.76 13.48 -18.21
CA THR A 30 -10.90 12.38 -18.67
C THR A 30 -11.53 11.04 -18.32
N ALA A 31 -11.83 10.21 -19.32
CA ALA A 31 -12.34 8.86 -19.10
C ALA A 31 -11.23 7.89 -18.67
N VAL A 32 -11.58 6.82 -17.94
CA VAL A 32 -10.60 5.79 -17.54
C VAL A 32 -9.95 5.14 -18.77
N ALA A 33 -10.70 5.00 -19.86
CA ALA A 33 -10.19 4.47 -21.13
C ALA A 33 -9.11 5.36 -21.77
N GLU A 34 -9.07 6.67 -21.46
CA GLU A 34 -8.01 7.57 -21.90
C GLU A 34 -6.75 7.45 -21.03
N ILE A 35 -6.89 7.00 -19.78
CA ILE A 35 -5.75 6.81 -18.86
C ILE A 35 -5.11 5.43 -19.07
N ALA A 36 -5.92 4.41 -19.37
CA ALA A 36 -5.47 3.02 -19.46
C ALA A 36 -4.26 2.78 -20.39
N PRO A 37 -4.15 3.40 -21.58
CA PRO A 37 -2.97 3.22 -22.43
C PRO A 37 -1.68 3.79 -21.83
N HIS A 38 -1.79 4.77 -20.92
CA HIS A 38 -0.66 5.49 -20.33
C HIS A 38 -0.08 4.81 -19.09
N VAL A 39 -0.76 3.80 -18.54
CA VAL A 39 -0.23 2.97 -17.45
C VAL A 39 0.45 1.70 -17.97
N VAL A 40 0.50 1.50 -19.29
CA VAL A 40 1.16 0.33 -19.89
C VAL A 40 2.65 0.63 -20.11
N PRO A 41 3.56 -0.23 -19.62
CA PRO A 41 5.00 -0.06 -19.84
C PRO A 41 5.34 -0.02 -21.33
N LYS A 42 6.03 1.05 -21.76
CA LYS A 42 6.48 1.23 -23.14
C LYS A 42 7.75 0.43 -23.40
N PRO A 43 7.81 -0.43 -24.43
CA PRO A 43 9.01 -1.20 -24.77
C PRO A 43 10.25 -0.35 -25.07
N GLU A 44 10.05 0.90 -25.46
CA GLU A 44 11.12 1.84 -25.81
C GLU A 44 11.82 2.42 -24.58
N SER A 45 11.20 2.38 -23.39
CA SER A 45 11.81 2.83 -22.14
C SER A 45 13.10 2.07 -21.85
N ASP A 46 14.16 2.79 -21.49
CA ASP A 46 15.43 2.19 -21.06
C ASP A 46 15.24 1.28 -19.85
N VAL A 47 14.40 1.69 -18.90
CA VAL A 47 14.10 0.91 -17.68
C VAL A 47 13.37 -0.38 -18.02
N VAL A 48 12.36 -0.32 -18.90
CA VAL A 48 11.61 -1.50 -19.37
C VAL A 48 12.54 -2.46 -20.13
N ARG A 49 13.49 -1.93 -20.93
CA ARG A 49 14.50 -2.76 -21.62
C ARG A 49 15.44 -3.44 -20.64
N LYS A 50 15.93 -2.74 -19.60
CA LYS A 50 16.76 -3.35 -18.54
C LYS A 50 16.03 -4.47 -17.80
N LEU A 51 14.78 -4.24 -17.39
CA LEU A 51 13.95 -5.26 -16.75
C LEU A 51 13.72 -6.46 -17.68
N THR A 52 13.42 -6.22 -18.95
CA THR A 52 13.22 -7.27 -19.95
C THR A 52 14.48 -8.11 -20.16
N ALA A 53 15.66 -7.46 -20.23
CA ALA A 53 16.95 -8.14 -20.34
C ALA A 53 17.26 -8.98 -19.09
N ALA A 54 16.81 -8.54 -17.92
CA ALA A 54 16.86 -9.28 -16.66
C ALA A 54 15.80 -10.39 -16.56
N GLY A 55 15.00 -10.64 -17.60
CA GLY A 55 13.94 -11.66 -17.58
C GLY A 55 12.74 -11.26 -16.72
N CYS A 56 12.53 -9.96 -16.51
CA CYS A 56 11.43 -9.41 -15.73
C CYS A 56 10.49 -8.58 -16.62
N ARG A 57 9.20 -8.58 -16.30
CA ARG A 57 8.19 -7.78 -16.99
C ARG A 57 7.27 -7.11 -15.99
N ILE A 58 7.09 -5.79 -16.14
CA ILE A 58 6.07 -5.02 -15.42
C ILE A 58 4.71 -5.36 -16.03
N VAL A 59 3.74 -5.73 -15.20
CA VAL A 59 2.38 -6.06 -15.64
C VAL A 59 1.38 -5.17 -14.89
N PRO A 60 0.66 -4.29 -15.61
CA PRO A 60 -0.48 -3.58 -15.04
C PRO A 60 -1.56 -4.56 -14.59
N HIS A 61 -2.06 -4.40 -13.38
CA HIS A 61 -3.03 -5.31 -12.77
C HIS A 61 -4.42 -4.68 -12.66
N GLN A 62 -4.54 -3.58 -11.92
CA GLN A 62 -5.82 -2.96 -11.62
C GLN A 62 -5.70 -1.45 -11.74
N LEU A 63 -6.52 -0.85 -12.59
CA LEU A 63 -6.70 0.61 -12.70
C LEU A 63 -8.11 0.94 -12.23
N HIS A 64 -8.23 1.84 -11.27
CA HIS A 64 -9.51 2.30 -10.75
C HIS A 64 -9.50 3.82 -10.57
N VAL A 65 -10.62 4.48 -10.87
CA VAL A 65 -10.77 5.93 -10.75
C VAL A 65 -12.11 6.26 -10.08
N TYR A 66 -12.04 7.05 -9.02
CA TYR A 66 -13.18 7.56 -8.29
C TYR A 66 -13.63 8.91 -8.83
N LYS A 67 -14.94 9.05 -9.04
CA LYS A 67 -15.57 10.30 -9.45
C LYS A 67 -16.40 10.85 -8.30
N GLU A 68 -15.77 11.69 -7.50
CA GLU A 68 -16.35 12.33 -6.32
C GLU A 68 -16.75 13.78 -6.59
N PRO A 69 -17.58 14.43 -5.74
CA PRO A 69 -17.90 15.85 -5.86
C PRO A 69 -16.73 16.75 -5.42
N LEU A 70 -15.55 16.52 -6.01
CA LEU A 70 -14.29 17.24 -5.83
C LEU A 70 -13.89 17.92 -7.15
N ASP A 71 -12.86 18.76 -7.11
CA ASP A 71 -12.39 19.50 -8.31
C ASP A 71 -11.68 18.61 -9.34
N ALA A 72 -11.08 17.51 -8.87
CA ALA A 72 -10.43 16.50 -9.69
C ALA A 72 -10.83 15.09 -9.24
N LYS A 73 -10.73 14.12 -10.16
CA LYS A 73 -10.81 12.71 -9.82
C LYS A 73 -9.50 12.25 -9.21
N PHE A 74 -9.55 11.14 -8.49
CA PHE A 74 -8.39 10.43 -8.00
C PHE A 74 -8.61 8.93 -8.20
N GLY A 75 -7.56 8.14 -8.07
CA GLY A 75 -7.63 6.72 -8.35
C GLY A 75 -6.38 5.99 -7.92
N TYR A 76 -6.24 4.77 -8.39
CA TYR A 76 -5.03 4.00 -8.20
C TYR A 76 -4.75 3.12 -9.41
N VAL A 77 -3.48 2.76 -9.56
CA VAL A 77 -3.04 1.68 -10.43
C VAL A 77 -2.10 0.75 -9.67
N SER A 78 -2.30 -0.55 -9.81
CA SER A 78 -1.40 -1.56 -9.23
C SER A 78 -0.65 -2.32 -10.30
N PHE A 79 0.57 -2.72 -9.99
CA PHE A 79 1.46 -3.48 -10.87
C PHE A 79 2.02 -4.69 -10.13
N PHE A 80 2.30 -5.77 -10.84
CA PHE A 80 3.19 -6.83 -10.34
C PHE A 80 4.34 -7.04 -11.31
N ILE A 81 5.44 -7.59 -10.81
CA ILE A 81 6.54 -8.03 -11.65
C ILE A 81 6.40 -9.52 -11.92
N HIS A 82 6.28 -9.85 -13.20
CA HIS A 82 6.44 -11.22 -13.66
C HIS A 82 7.92 -11.49 -13.90
N GLN A 83 8.48 -12.46 -13.17
CA GLN A 83 9.87 -12.91 -13.33
C GLN A 83 9.89 -14.26 -14.05
N LEU A 84 10.73 -14.39 -15.07
CA LEU A 84 10.96 -15.67 -15.73
C LEU A 84 11.76 -16.61 -14.80
N PRO A 85 11.57 -17.94 -14.86
CA PRO A 85 12.25 -18.90 -13.98
C PRO A 85 13.78 -18.88 -14.03
N LYS A 86 14.37 -18.30 -15.08
CA LYS A 86 15.82 -18.18 -15.29
C LYS A 86 16.35 -16.77 -14.99
N SER A 87 15.53 -15.89 -14.42
CA SER A 87 15.96 -14.56 -14.00
C SER A 87 17.07 -14.70 -12.96
N THR A 88 18.15 -13.91 -13.13
CA THR A 88 19.25 -13.80 -12.17
C THR A 88 19.23 -12.48 -11.42
N ALA A 89 18.27 -11.60 -11.71
CA ALA A 89 18.20 -10.29 -11.08
C ALA A 89 17.76 -10.42 -9.62
N SER A 90 18.46 -9.68 -8.76
CA SER A 90 18.10 -9.59 -7.35
C SER A 90 16.82 -8.77 -7.16
N ALA A 91 16.11 -9.02 -6.07
CA ALA A 91 14.93 -8.24 -5.69
C ALA A 91 15.25 -6.73 -5.57
N ALA A 92 16.42 -6.39 -5.03
CA ALA A 92 16.88 -5.01 -4.88
C ALA A 92 17.06 -4.31 -6.24
N GLU A 93 17.68 -4.98 -7.22
CA GLU A 93 17.84 -4.41 -8.58
C GLU A 93 16.50 -4.19 -9.27
N ILE A 94 15.59 -5.17 -9.18
CA ILE A 94 14.25 -5.09 -9.76
C ILE A 94 13.47 -3.96 -9.10
N HIS A 95 13.57 -3.85 -7.78
CA HIS A 95 12.91 -2.81 -7.02
C HIS A 95 13.40 -1.42 -7.40
N GLN A 96 14.71 -1.22 -7.50
CA GLN A 96 15.28 0.06 -7.93
C GLN A 96 14.82 0.45 -9.34
N LEU A 97 14.81 -0.50 -10.28
CA LEU A 97 14.29 -0.25 -11.63
C LEU A 97 12.80 0.06 -11.62
N MET A 98 12.01 -0.57 -10.74
CA MET A 98 10.58 -0.24 -10.62
C MET A 98 10.35 1.18 -10.10
N LEU A 99 11.10 1.62 -9.09
CA LEU A 99 11.02 2.99 -8.59
C LEU A 99 11.41 3.98 -9.69
N GLU A 100 12.51 3.74 -10.41
CA GLU A 100 12.95 4.56 -11.54
C GLU A 100 11.87 4.65 -12.64
N TRP A 101 11.25 3.52 -12.98
CA TRP A 101 10.17 3.49 -13.96
C TRP A 101 8.94 4.29 -13.52
N ILE A 102 8.55 4.20 -12.25
CA ILE A 102 7.40 4.93 -11.70
C ILE A 102 7.65 6.44 -11.75
N ASP A 103 8.80 6.87 -11.24
CA ASP A 103 9.12 8.30 -11.06
C ASP A 103 9.40 9.00 -12.40
N ILE A 104 9.95 8.29 -13.38
CA ILE A 104 10.35 8.87 -14.66
C ILE A 104 9.33 8.54 -15.74
N ASP A 105 9.20 7.26 -16.10
CA ASP A 105 8.48 6.83 -17.29
C ASP A 105 6.96 6.89 -17.08
N LEU A 106 6.45 6.32 -15.99
CA LEU A 106 5.01 6.28 -15.70
C LEU A 106 4.49 7.71 -15.44
N ALA A 107 5.22 8.50 -14.66
CA ALA A 107 4.90 9.91 -14.42
C ALA A 107 4.84 10.71 -15.73
N THR A 108 5.83 10.57 -16.61
CA THR A 108 5.84 11.26 -17.91
C THR A 108 4.67 10.82 -18.80
N GLN A 109 4.37 9.52 -18.83
CA GLN A 109 3.26 8.99 -19.62
C GLN A 109 1.91 9.54 -19.14
N LEU A 110 1.67 9.57 -17.83
CA LEU A 110 0.42 10.04 -17.24
C LEU A 110 0.28 11.57 -17.30
N GLN A 111 1.40 12.30 -17.27
CA GLN A 111 1.40 13.74 -17.42
C GLN A 111 0.80 14.19 -18.77
N SER A 112 0.94 13.39 -19.83
CA SER A 112 0.32 13.69 -21.14
C SER A 112 -1.21 13.74 -21.12
N VAL A 113 -1.84 13.09 -20.13
CA VAL A 113 -3.28 13.16 -19.86
C VAL A 113 -3.61 13.97 -18.59
N LYS A 114 -2.66 14.80 -18.13
CA LYS A 114 -2.74 15.64 -16.93
C LYS A 114 -3.05 14.86 -15.64
N CYS A 115 -2.65 13.59 -15.59
CA CYS A 115 -2.76 12.75 -14.40
C CYS A 115 -1.41 12.72 -13.69
N LYS A 116 -1.42 12.91 -12.38
CA LYS A 116 -0.23 12.67 -11.53
C LYS A 116 -0.27 11.25 -11.00
N VAL A 117 0.91 10.72 -10.70
CA VAL A 117 1.10 9.41 -10.07
C VAL A 117 2.07 9.56 -8.91
N GLN A 118 1.83 8.78 -7.87
CA GLN A 118 2.73 8.67 -6.74
C GLN A 118 2.74 7.23 -6.24
N LEU A 119 3.91 6.74 -5.83
CA LEU A 119 4.00 5.49 -5.10
C LEU A 119 3.20 5.59 -3.78
N ALA A 120 2.35 4.59 -3.54
CA ALA A 120 1.39 4.57 -2.43
C ALA A 120 1.83 3.59 -1.32
N GLN A 121 3.14 3.49 -1.12
CA GLN A 121 3.81 2.64 -0.14
C GLN A 121 5.17 3.26 0.23
N PRO A 122 5.79 2.83 1.35
CA PRO A 122 7.15 3.22 1.68
C PRO A 122 8.12 2.83 0.55
N PRO A 123 9.04 3.73 0.14
CA PRO A 123 9.91 3.49 -1.00
C PRO A 123 10.89 2.35 -0.78
N GLU A 124 11.19 1.96 0.46
CA GLU A 124 12.04 0.82 0.78
C GLU A 124 11.35 -0.55 0.63
N CYS A 125 10.03 -0.55 0.39
CA CYS A 125 9.24 -1.76 0.27
C CYS A 125 9.05 -2.16 -1.21
N HIS A 126 9.47 -3.37 -1.59
CA HIS A 126 9.25 -3.92 -2.94
C HIS A 126 7.87 -4.58 -3.12
N SER A 127 7.06 -4.63 -2.05
CA SER A 127 5.66 -5.05 -2.11
C SER A 127 4.75 -4.19 -1.23
N SER A 128 3.63 -3.75 -1.78
CA SER A 128 2.65 -2.86 -1.14
C SER A 128 1.78 -3.59 -0.12
N GLU A 129 1.59 -4.90 -0.30
CA GLU A 129 0.57 -5.63 0.44
C GLU A 129 0.79 -5.58 1.95
N PRO A 130 2.00 -5.80 2.50
CA PRO A 130 2.21 -5.71 3.93
C PRO A 130 1.85 -4.33 4.48
N PHE A 131 2.19 -3.26 3.74
CA PHE A 131 1.87 -1.90 4.13
C PHE A 131 0.36 -1.63 4.08
N LEU A 132 -0.30 -1.94 2.97
CA LEU A 132 -1.73 -1.68 2.80
C LEU A 132 -2.57 -2.50 3.80
N ASN A 133 -2.16 -3.73 4.10
CA ASN A 133 -2.82 -4.54 5.13
C ASN A 133 -2.64 -3.91 6.52
N ALA A 134 -1.43 -3.50 6.87
CA ALA A 134 -1.19 -2.82 8.13
C ALA A 134 -1.94 -1.48 8.23
N LEU A 135 -2.06 -0.75 7.12
CA LEU A 135 -2.80 0.49 7.02
C LEU A 135 -4.29 0.27 7.33
N GLN A 136 -4.89 -0.78 6.77
CA GLN A 136 -6.28 -1.14 7.04
C GLN A 136 -6.51 -1.65 8.46
N GLU A 137 -5.56 -2.41 9.01
CA GLU A 137 -5.65 -2.99 10.35
C GLU A 137 -5.44 -1.94 11.45
N LYS A 138 -4.49 -1.02 11.25
CA LYS A 138 -4.01 -0.13 12.32
C LYS A 138 -4.60 1.26 12.28
N CYS A 139 -5.21 1.70 11.17
CA CYS A 139 -5.80 3.03 11.07
C CYS A 139 -7.33 2.96 11.24
N PRO A 140 -7.88 3.47 12.36
CA PRO A 140 -9.33 3.47 12.59
C PRO A 140 -10.15 4.15 11.49
N LEU A 141 -9.55 5.08 10.74
CA LEU A 141 -10.20 5.73 9.61
C LEU A 141 -10.61 4.75 8.50
N LEU A 142 -9.93 3.61 8.41
CA LEU A 142 -10.11 2.62 7.35
C LEU A 142 -10.78 1.35 7.87
N ASP A 143 -11.35 1.38 9.07
CA ASP A 143 -12.09 0.26 9.63
C ASP A 143 -13.41 0.06 8.86
N PRO A 144 -13.62 -1.11 8.21
CA PRO A 144 -14.84 -1.40 7.48
C PRO A 144 -16.08 -1.52 8.38
N GLY A 145 -15.90 -1.71 9.69
CA GLY A 145 -16.99 -1.68 10.67
C GLY A 145 -17.57 -0.27 10.89
N THR A 146 -16.80 0.77 10.57
CA THR A 146 -17.20 2.17 10.77
C THR A 146 -17.47 2.92 9.46
N ASN A 147 -16.80 2.54 8.37
CA ASN A 147 -16.87 3.24 7.09
C ASN A 147 -17.21 2.28 5.94
N THR A 148 -18.09 2.73 5.02
CA THR A 148 -18.66 1.86 3.97
C THR A 148 -17.78 1.68 2.74
N ASP A 149 -16.89 2.63 2.43
CA ASP A 149 -15.97 2.56 1.29
C ASP A 149 -14.56 2.94 1.73
N THR A 150 -13.94 2.03 2.47
CA THR A 150 -12.60 2.19 3.02
C THR A 150 -11.54 2.27 1.93
N LYS A 151 -11.73 1.59 0.78
CA LYS A 151 -10.77 1.61 -0.32
C LYS A 151 -10.72 2.96 -1.02
N ARG A 152 -11.87 3.62 -1.22
CA ARG A 152 -11.92 5.00 -1.73
C ARG A 152 -11.24 5.97 -0.78
N LEU A 153 -11.52 5.85 0.51
CA LEU A 153 -10.92 6.73 1.51
C LEU A 153 -9.41 6.50 1.64
N GLU A 154 -8.96 5.25 1.67
CA GLU A 154 -7.55 4.86 1.64
C GLU A 154 -6.85 5.49 0.43
N THR A 155 -7.45 5.33 -0.77
CA THR A 155 -6.89 5.89 -2.00
C THR A 155 -6.77 7.42 -1.89
N PHE A 156 -7.82 8.10 -1.43
CA PHE A 156 -7.79 9.55 -1.24
C PHE A 156 -6.69 9.97 -0.26
N LEU A 157 -6.60 9.34 0.91
CA LEU A 157 -5.58 9.66 1.91
C LEU A 157 -4.17 9.47 1.34
N LEU A 158 -3.92 8.36 0.67
CA LEU A 158 -2.61 8.04 0.12
C LEU A 158 -2.17 9.04 -0.97
N THR A 159 -3.08 9.75 -1.65
CA THR A 159 -2.72 10.87 -2.54
C THR A 159 -2.11 12.07 -1.81
N ARG A 160 -2.22 12.11 -0.48
CA ARG A 160 -1.78 13.22 0.39
C ARG A 160 -0.68 12.82 1.36
N VAL A 161 -0.36 11.53 1.45
CA VAL A 161 0.71 11.03 2.31
C VAL A 161 2.05 11.23 1.61
N ARG A 162 3.03 11.74 2.35
CA ARG A 162 4.43 11.80 1.93
C ARG A 162 5.19 10.74 2.69
N PHE A 163 5.70 9.73 1.98
CA PHE A 163 6.55 8.71 2.60
C PHE A 163 7.93 9.27 2.91
N GLY A 164 8.52 8.85 4.03
CA GLY A 164 9.86 9.26 4.43
C GLY A 164 10.95 8.33 3.87
N ASP A 165 12.20 8.79 3.93
CA ASP A 165 13.37 8.07 3.37
C ASP A 165 14.17 7.28 4.42
N LEU A 166 13.63 7.10 5.63
CA LEU A 166 14.38 6.56 6.77
C LEU A 166 14.64 5.04 6.69
N CYS A 167 14.13 4.35 5.66
CA CYS A 167 14.31 2.92 5.38
C CYS A 167 14.08 1.99 6.58
N GLU A 168 13.31 2.42 7.59
CA GLU A 168 13.21 1.70 8.86
C GLU A 168 12.35 0.43 8.75
N ASN A 169 11.64 0.27 7.64
CA ASN A 169 10.72 -0.83 7.37
C ASN A 169 11.20 -1.75 6.23
N ALA A 170 12.45 -1.61 5.78
CA ALA A 170 13.00 -2.33 4.62
C ALA A 170 12.91 -3.86 4.76
N SER A 171 13.04 -4.39 5.98
CA SER A 171 12.98 -5.83 6.26
C SER A 171 11.59 -6.43 6.28
N ILE A 172 10.52 -5.62 6.22
CA ILE A 172 9.15 -6.12 6.35
C ILE A 172 8.79 -7.04 5.18
N ASN A 173 9.19 -6.69 3.96
CA ASN A 173 8.90 -7.55 2.83
C ASN A 173 9.64 -8.89 2.91
N ASP A 174 10.91 -8.91 3.34
CA ASP A 174 11.69 -10.15 3.51
C ASP A 174 11.05 -11.09 4.53
N VAL A 175 10.57 -10.54 5.64
CA VAL A 175 9.90 -11.33 6.69
C VAL A 175 8.57 -11.88 6.19
N CYS A 176 7.75 -11.05 5.53
CA CYS A 176 6.47 -11.50 4.98
C CYS A 176 6.68 -12.58 3.90
N GLU A 177 7.70 -12.45 3.06
CA GLU A 177 8.04 -13.46 2.06
C GLU A 177 8.49 -14.77 2.70
N ALA A 178 9.34 -14.70 3.74
CA ALA A 178 9.76 -15.88 4.50
C ALA A 178 8.57 -16.61 5.13
N GLN A 179 7.63 -15.88 5.75
CA GLN A 179 6.41 -16.45 6.32
C GLN A 179 5.55 -17.15 5.26
N ARG A 180 5.36 -16.52 4.09
CA ARG A 180 4.60 -17.12 2.99
C ARG A 180 5.23 -18.42 2.50
N LYS A 181 6.55 -18.47 2.35
CA LYS A 181 7.28 -19.68 1.96
C LYS A 181 7.14 -20.78 3.00
N SER A 182 7.17 -20.45 4.30
CA SER A 182 6.94 -21.42 5.38
C SER A 182 5.51 -21.98 5.40
N THR A 183 4.49 -21.17 5.08
CA THR A 183 3.09 -21.63 5.03
C THR A 183 2.70 -22.34 3.73
N ALA A 184 3.45 -22.14 2.65
CA ALA A 184 3.21 -22.77 1.35
C ALA A 184 3.93 -24.12 1.17
N SER A 185 4.83 -24.48 2.09
CA SER A 185 5.40 -25.82 2.16
C SER A 185 4.33 -26.80 2.65
N PRO A 186 3.97 -27.84 1.87
CA PRO A 186 3.11 -28.90 2.39
C PRO A 186 3.93 -29.66 3.42
N SER A 187 3.62 -29.50 4.72
CA SER A 187 4.20 -30.36 5.74
C SER A 187 3.77 -31.79 5.43
N THR A 188 4.74 -32.63 5.07
CA THR A 188 4.53 -34.08 5.05
C THR A 188 4.24 -34.53 6.48
N THR A 189 3.19 -35.33 6.63
CA THR A 189 2.60 -35.81 7.90
C THR A 189 3.61 -36.41 8.88
N GLU A 190 4.79 -36.81 8.41
CA GLU A 190 5.88 -37.39 9.21
C GLU A 190 6.67 -36.35 10.04
N GLU A 191 6.77 -35.09 9.59
CA GLU A 191 7.52 -34.05 10.33
C GLU A 191 6.72 -33.48 11.51
N ASP A 192 5.39 -33.41 11.40
CA ASP A 192 4.50 -32.99 12.49
C ASP A 192 4.39 -34.08 13.59
N GLU A 193 4.44 -35.37 13.22
CA GLU A 193 4.48 -36.46 14.20
C GLU A 193 5.84 -36.55 14.92
N GLN A 194 6.95 -36.31 14.22
CA GLN A 194 8.27 -36.26 14.85
C GLN A 194 8.45 -35.05 15.76
N ARG A 195 7.88 -33.89 15.42
CA ARG A 195 7.87 -32.70 16.30
C ARG A 195 7.05 -32.93 17.57
N LYS A 196 5.85 -33.50 17.46
CA LYS A 196 5.02 -33.83 18.64
C LYS A 196 5.67 -34.89 19.54
N ALA A 197 6.31 -35.91 18.96
CA ALA A 197 6.99 -36.95 19.72
C ALA A 197 8.27 -36.46 20.42
N GLN A 198 8.90 -35.40 19.90
CA GLN A 198 10.05 -34.76 20.54
C GLN A 198 9.61 -33.75 21.62
N GLU A 199 8.51 -33.02 21.39
CA GLU A 199 7.90 -32.13 22.38
C GLU A 199 7.39 -32.90 23.62
N GLU A 200 6.77 -34.07 23.47
CA GLU A 200 6.34 -34.92 24.60
C GLU A 200 7.50 -35.56 25.39
N ARG A 201 8.70 -35.69 24.78
CA ARG A 201 9.91 -36.16 25.49
C ARG A 201 10.59 -35.03 26.25
N GLU A 202 10.65 -33.82 25.70
CA GLU A 202 11.26 -32.66 26.35
C GLU A 202 10.39 -32.11 27.50
N GLU A 203 9.06 -32.25 27.45
CA GLU A 203 8.17 -31.88 28.56
C GLU A 203 8.32 -32.82 29.78
N LYS A 204 8.59 -34.11 29.56
CA LYS A 204 8.86 -35.08 30.64
C LYS A 204 10.20 -34.88 31.32
N ASP A 205 11.21 -34.42 30.59
CA ASP A 205 12.53 -34.12 31.16
C ASP A 205 12.57 -32.75 31.89
N ALA A 206 11.65 -31.84 31.56
CA ALA A 206 11.54 -30.52 32.20
C ALA A 206 10.76 -30.52 33.52
N GLU A 207 9.89 -31.50 33.77
CA GLU A 207 9.22 -31.66 35.09
C GLU A 207 10.13 -32.25 36.17
N GLU A 208 11.22 -32.93 35.82
CA GLU A 208 12.11 -33.61 36.80
C GLU A 208 13.30 -32.75 37.25
N ASN A 209 13.63 -31.66 36.53
CA ASN A 209 14.65 -30.70 36.92
C ASN A 209 14.10 -29.28 36.87
N GLY A 210 13.80 -28.72 38.04
CA GLY A 210 13.32 -27.34 38.25
C GLY A 210 14.33 -26.27 37.81
N GLY A 211 14.54 -26.16 36.50
CA GLY A 211 15.35 -25.15 35.84
C GLY A 211 14.45 -24.13 35.15
N TYR A 212 14.64 -22.86 35.50
CA TYR A 212 14.07 -21.73 34.77
C TYR A 212 14.41 -21.85 33.27
N LEU A 213 13.42 -22.20 32.45
CA LEU A 213 13.50 -22.02 31.01
C LEU A 213 13.44 -20.51 30.72
N PRO A 214 14.39 -19.94 29.95
CA PRO A 214 14.26 -18.59 29.48
C PRO A 214 13.02 -18.50 28.58
N PRO A 215 12.32 -17.36 28.56
CA PRO A 215 11.08 -17.23 27.80
C PRO A 215 11.37 -17.53 26.33
N ARG A 216 10.60 -18.50 25.79
CA ARG A 216 10.51 -18.77 24.35
C ARG A 216 10.41 -17.42 23.65
N HIS A 217 11.42 -17.10 22.83
CA HIS A 217 11.42 -15.88 22.04
C HIS A 217 10.11 -15.81 21.28
N SER A 218 9.22 -14.93 21.73
CA SER A 218 8.04 -14.54 20.97
C SER A 218 8.54 -14.12 19.60
N VAL A 219 7.88 -14.65 18.57
CA VAL A 219 7.89 -14.14 17.21
C VAL A 219 7.96 -12.62 17.32
N ARG A 220 9.03 -12.00 16.79
CA ARG A 220 9.13 -10.54 16.75
C ARG A 220 7.85 -10.08 16.05
N GLU A 221 6.89 -9.56 16.82
CA GLU A 221 5.81 -8.75 16.27
C GLU A 221 6.55 -7.63 15.57
N HIS A 222 6.61 -7.70 14.24
CA HIS A 222 7.25 -6.67 13.45
C HIS A 222 6.32 -5.46 13.51
N VAL A 223 6.56 -4.63 14.52
CA VAL A 223 5.84 -3.40 14.74
C VAL A 223 6.28 -2.44 13.65
N TRP A 224 5.42 -2.27 12.65
CA TRP A 224 5.52 -1.17 11.69
C TRP A 224 5.86 0.13 12.41
N LYS A 225 6.91 0.80 11.94
CA LYS A 225 7.23 2.15 12.36
C LYS A 225 6.40 3.15 11.56
N CYS A 226 6.45 4.42 11.96
CA CYS A 226 5.87 5.49 11.16
C CYS A 226 6.53 5.52 9.78
N VAL A 227 5.73 5.58 8.71
CA VAL A 227 6.21 5.46 7.33
C VAL A 227 6.09 6.75 6.52
N GLY A 228 5.31 7.71 7.01
CA GLY A 228 5.03 8.93 6.27
C GLY A 228 4.31 9.99 7.06
N THR A 229 4.16 11.15 6.44
CA THR A 229 3.48 12.31 7.01
C THR A 229 2.22 12.66 6.21
N PHE A 230 1.22 13.15 6.92
CA PHE A 230 0.00 13.72 6.35
C PHE A 230 -0.17 15.15 6.87
N SER A 231 -0.47 16.07 5.95
CA SER A 231 -0.64 17.49 6.26
C SER A 231 -2.12 17.89 6.12
N PRO A 232 -2.86 18.11 7.23
CA PRO A 232 -4.27 18.49 7.16
C PRO A 232 -4.51 19.82 6.43
N SER A 233 -3.52 20.72 6.47
CA SER A 233 -3.55 22.02 5.77
C SER A 233 -3.52 21.88 4.25
N SER A 234 -3.15 20.70 3.71
CA SER A 234 -3.22 20.43 2.27
C SER A 234 -4.65 20.24 1.76
N LEU A 235 -5.63 20.03 2.65
CA LEU A 235 -7.02 19.76 2.27
C LEU A 235 -7.73 21.05 1.86
N SER A 236 -8.37 21.02 0.70
CA SER A 236 -9.24 22.11 0.27
C SER A 236 -10.57 22.12 1.04
N PRO A 237 -11.28 23.27 1.09
CA PRO A 237 -12.62 23.35 1.70
C PRO A 237 -13.60 22.31 1.16
N LYS A 238 -13.58 22.02 -0.15
CA LYS A 238 -14.44 21.00 -0.77
C LYS A 238 -14.11 19.59 -0.27
N GLU A 239 -12.82 19.30 -0.07
CA GLU A 239 -12.37 18.03 0.47
C GLU A 239 -12.73 17.86 1.93
N LEU A 240 -12.65 18.93 2.73
CA LEU A 240 -13.15 18.91 4.12
C LEU A 240 -14.65 18.57 4.16
N VAL A 241 -15.46 19.22 3.32
CA VAL A 241 -16.90 18.94 3.22
C VAL A 241 -17.15 17.51 2.75
N TRP A 242 -16.38 17.02 1.78
CA TRP A 242 -16.50 15.64 1.30
C TRP A 242 -16.13 14.64 2.41
N LEU A 243 -15.00 14.82 3.09
CA LEU A 243 -14.58 13.98 4.21
C LEU A 243 -15.62 13.96 5.33
N LYS A 244 -16.20 15.12 5.70
CA LYS A 244 -17.28 15.16 6.70
C LYS A 244 -18.50 14.33 6.32
N LYS A 245 -18.81 14.21 5.02
CA LYS A 245 -19.90 13.34 4.54
C LYS A 245 -19.52 11.87 4.56
N GLN A 246 -18.25 11.52 4.35
CA GLN A 246 -17.76 10.15 4.37
C GLN A 246 -17.58 9.62 5.81
N LEU A 247 -17.24 10.51 6.73
CA LEU A 247 -16.77 10.18 8.07
C LEU A 247 -17.70 10.78 9.14
N PRO A 248 -18.55 9.97 9.78
CA PRO A 248 -19.47 10.45 10.81
C PRO A 248 -18.75 11.15 11.98
N SER A 249 -17.61 10.59 12.40
CA SER A 249 -16.76 11.09 13.48
C SER A 249 -15.92 12.31 13.12
N PHE A 250 -15.96 12.76 11.86
CA PHE A 250 -15.17 13.91 11.43
C PHE A 250 -15.54 15.17 12.21
N PRO A 251 -14.57 16.04 12.55
CA PRO A 251 -14.82 17.24 13.32
C PRO A 251 -15.89 18.16 12.71
N PRO A 252 -16.58 18.98 13.52
CA PRO A 252 -17.55 19.95 13.01
C PRO A 252 -16.91 20.94 12.03
N LEU A 253 -17.60 21.22 10.92
CA LEU A 253 -17.21 22.23 9.95
C LEU A 253 -17.99 23.52 10.18
N LEU A 254 -17.30 24.65 10.03
CA LEU A 254 -17.88 25.97 9.96
C LEU A 254 -17.98 26.38 8.48
N ILE A 255 -19.18 26.73 8.03
CA ILE A 255 -19.47 27.20 6.68
C ILE A 255 -20.11 28.57 6.80
N THR A 256 -19.48 29.58 6.23
CA THR A 256 -19.97 30.98 6.26
C THR A 256 -20.84 31.23 5.02
N ASP A 257 -21.93 31.98 5.18
CA ASP A 257 -22.84 32.40 4.10
C ASP A 257 -23.35 31.26 3.20
N ASN A 258 -23.50 30.05 3.75
CA ASN A 258 -23.82 28.82 2.99
C ASN A 258 -22.88 28.54 1.80
N ASN A 259 -21.68 29.15 1.78
CA ASN A 259 -20.69 28.97 0.74
C ASN A 259 -19.74 27.83 1.12
N MET A 260 -19.88 26.66 0.50
CA MET A 260 -19.00 25.50 0.76
C MET A 260 -17.52 25.78 0.52
N ALA A 261 -17.17 26.78 -0.31
CA ALA A 261 -15.79 27.19 -0.51
C ALA A 261 -15.18 27.90 0.71
N SER A 262 -16.00 28.32 1.68
CA SER A 262 -15.56 28.88 2.97
C SER A 262 -15.45 27.84 4.09
N ALA A 263 -15.69 26.56 3.78
CA ALA A 263 -15.67 25.50 4.77
C ALA A 263 -14.29 25.39 5.43
N HIS A 264 -14.26 25.51 6.75
CA HIS A 264 -13.06 25.33 7.56
C HIS A 264 -13.40 24.53 8.82
N CYS A 265 -12.38 23.89 9.38
CA CYS A 265 -12.44 23.20 10.64
C CYS A 265 -11.51 23.91 11.63
N ASP A 266 -11.78 23.79 12.92
CA ASP A 266 -10.78 24.12 13.94
C ASP A 266 -9.52 23.25 13.74
N ASP A 267 -8.36 23.89 13.55
CA ASP A 267 -7.12 23.21 13.20
C ASP A 267 -6.66 22.22 14.27
N ALA A 268 -6.85 22.56 15.55
CA ALA A 268 -6.48 21.69 16.65
C ALA A 268 -7.32 20.40 16.67
N LYS A 269 -8.65 20.53 16.50
CA LYS A 269 -9.55 19.38 16.37
C LYS A 269 -9.27 18.55 15.13
N LEU A 270 -8.94 19.20 14.00
CA LEU A 270 -8.61 18.50 12.76
C LEU A 270 -7.31 17.69 12.91
N LYS A 271 -6.28 18.28 13.49
CA LYS A 271 -5.01 17.60 13.79
C LYS A 271 -5.21 16.45 14.76
N GLN A 272 -5.94 16.67 15.84
CA GLN A 272 -6.25 15.63 16.83
C GLN A 272 -6.99 14.46 16.19
N PHE A 273 -7.99 14.76 15.36
CA PHE A 273 -8.74 13.75 14.62
C PHE A 273 -7.82 12.90 13.73
N PHE A 274 -7.04 13.51 12.83
CA PHE A 274 -6.16 12.75 11.96
C PHE A 274 -5.07 12.00 12.74
N THR A 275 -4.53 12.57 13.81
CA THR A 275 -3.53 11.91 14.63
C THR A 275 -4.09 10.62 15.24
N ALA A 276 -5.29 10.69 15.81
CA ALA A 276 -5.94 9.53 16.41
C ALA A 276 -6.32 8.44 15.39
N ASN A 277 -6.55 8.82 14.13
CA ASN A 277 -7.08 7.92 13.11
C ASN A 277 -6.04 7.39 12.12
N LEU A 278 -4.84 8.00 12.06
CA LEU A 278 -3.76 7.63 11.14
C LEU A 278 -2.53 7.03 11.87
N ALA A 279 -2.40 7.27 13.18
CA ALA A 279 -1.39 6.61 13.99
C ALA A 279 -1.62 5.09 14.05
N PRO A 280 -0.56 4.27 14.25
CA PRO A 280 0.85 4.68 14.41
C PRO A 280 1.59 4.85 13.08
N LEU A 281 0.96 4.55 11.94
CA LEU A 281 1.65 4.40 10.66
C LEU A 281 1.96 5.72 9.98
N ILE A 282 1.05 6.69 10.06
CA ILE A 282 1.21 7.98 9.39
C ILE A 282 1.17 9.07 10.47
N ALA A 283 2.26 9.83 10.56
CA ALA A 283 2.32 10.99 11.44
C ALA A 283 1.56 12.18 10.81
N VAL A 284 0.95 13.01 11.65
CA VAL A 284 0.35 14.26 11.21
C VAL A 284 1.35 15.39 11.41
N GLU A 285 1.61 16.17 10.36
CA GLU A 285 2.58 17.26 10.41
C GLU A 285 2.18 18.29 11.47
N LYS A 286 3.17 18.73 12.27
CA LYS A 286 3.05 19.90 13.12
C LYS A 286 3.31 21.12 12.23
N GLU A 287 2.49 22.15 12.33
CA GLU A 287 2.77 23.42 11.65
C GLU A 287 4.16 23.94 12.04
N ALA A 288 4.87 24.46 11.04
CA ALA A 288 6.11 25.21 11.20
C ALA A 288 5.84 26.59 11.81
#